data_AF-G0J4U1-F1
#
_entry.id   AF-G0J4U1-F1
#
_cell.length_a   1.000
_cell.length_b   1.000
_cell.length_c   1.000
_cell.angle_alpha   90.00
_cell.angle_beta   90.00
_cell.angle_gamma   90.00
#
_symmetry.space_group_name_H-M   'P 1'
#
loop_
_entity.id
_entity.type
_entity.pdbx_description
1 polymer ?
#
loop_
_entity_poly.entity_id
_entity_poly.type
_entity_poly.pdbx_seq_one_letter_code
_entity_poly.pdbx_strand_id
1 'polypeptide(L)'
;MINFKLKHIDETQPAGAESDLRMSWFWLTDGDLWLNLADSTLYEYSKDALKYFGDKKTPYNDYPIVRFIEDFTKLFNAIKESIPHDIYQKTENLSQFLDDAHKWLDMNDTDEEEHSDFYFEEYDRLISWTYKRSLNSGHLIGGPQFSCFRNKDKIRIVWETEYELENGIKLWTAKNGRIEIPYVDFILSIEEFGNQFFESMKEQVDLAVQKDWKEIQIDKERLIEEHKERESDFWEQFAQLKNNSTGKTNWERIRKLEDRMNKEIKTKA
;
A
#
# COMPACT_ATOMS: atom_id res chain seq x y z
N MET A 1 11.63 -4.61 -7.19
CA MET A 1 10.27 -5.01 -6.75
C MET A 1 9.26 -3.90 -7.02
N ILE A 2 9.45 -2.72 -6.41
CA ILE A 2 8.64 -1.53 -6.67
C ILE A 2 9.29 -0.79 -7.84
N ASN A 3 8.51 -0.42 -8.84
CA ASN A 3 8.98 0.29 -10.01
C ASN A 3 8.09 1.49 -10.25
N PHE A 4 8.66 2.54 -10.81
CA PHE A 4 7.92 3.74 -11.14
C PHE A 4 8.51 4.42 -12.37
N LYS A 5 7.75 5.35 -12.93
CA LYS A 5 8.22 6.26 -13.97
C LYS A 5 7.55 7.62 -13.81
N LEU A 6 8.31 8.64 -13.43
CA LEU A 6 7.81 10.01 -13.36
C LEU A 6 7.49 10.53 -14.76
N LYS A 7 6.37 11.23 -14.90
CA LYS A 7 6.07 11.99 -16.12
C LYS A 7 7.05 13.13 -16.27
N HIS A 8 7.35 13.51 -17.51
CA HIS A 8 8.13 14.73 -17.72
C HIS A 8 7.38 15.94 -17.16
N ILE A 9 8.10 16.93 -16.65
CA ILE A 9 7.52 18.14 -16.03
C ILE A 9 6.59 18.97 -16.95
N ASP A 10 6.67 18.74 -18.27
CA ASP A 10 5.77 19.36 -19.24
C ASP A 10 4.45 18.58 -19.41
N GLU A 11 4.42 17.32 -18.97
CA GLU A 11 3.24 16.46 -19.00
C GLU A 11 2.48 16.47 -17.66
N THR A 12 3.13 16.86 -16.55
CA THR A 12 2.52 16.98 -15.23
C THR A 12 1.49 18.11 -15.20
N GLN A 13 0.27 17.83 -14.70
CA GLN A 13 -0.80 18.81 -14.64
C GLN A 13 -0.72 19.63 -13.33
N PRO A 14 -0.75 20.97 -13.40
CA PRO A 14 -0.92 21.80 -12.21
C PRO A 14 -2.32 21.60 -11.60
N ALA A 15 -2.47 21.88 -10.31
CA ALA A 15 -3.76 21.88 -9.65
C ALA A 15 -4.40 23.26 -9.63
N GLY A 16 -5.73 23.30 -9.54
CA GLY A 16 -6.50 24.53 -9.40
C GLY A 16 -7.41 24.81 -10.60
N ALA A 17 -8.13 25.93 -10.53
CA ALA A 17 -8.90 26.45 -11.64
C ALA A 17 -8.00 27.30 -12.56
N GLU A 18 -8.45 27.60 -13.78
CA GLU A 18 -7.65 28.31 -14.79
C GLU A 18 -7.01 29.62 -14.28
N SER A 19 -7.68 30.36 -13.38
CA SER A 19 -7.16 31.62 -12.83
C SER A 19 -6.24 31.45 -11.61
N ASP A 20 -6.04 30.24 -11.10
CA ASP A 20 -5.28 29.95 -9.88
C ASP A 20 -4.60 28.57 -9.98
N LEU A 21 -3.91 28.33 -11.10
CA LEU A 21 -3.13 27.12 -11.30
C LEU A 21 -1.87 27.16 -10.44
N ARG A 22 -1.61 26.06 -9.74
CA ARG A 22 -0.48 25.92 -8.82
C ARG A 22 0.26 24.62 -9.07
N MET A 23 1.58 24.69 -8.99
CA MET A 23 2.46 23.53 -8.98
C MET A 23 3.08 23.37 -7.59
N SER A 24 3.22 22.13 -7.14
CA SER A 24 3.84 21.78 -5.87
C SER A 24 4.63 20.49 -6.01
N TRP A 25 5.43 20.15 -4.99
CA TRP A 25 6.25 18.95 -4.98
C TRP A 25 5.39 17.70 -5.22
N PHE A 26 4.20 17.65 -4.63
CA PHE A 26 3.21 16.58 -4.81
C PHE A 26 2.90 16.31 -6.30
N TRP A 27 2.60 17.34 -7.08
CA TRP A 27 2.20 17.18 -8.49
C TRP A 27 3.37 16.82 -9.41
N LEU A 28 4.61 17.12 -9.00
CA LEU A 28 5.81 16.66 -9.69
C LEU A 28 6.05 15.15 -9.52
N THR A 29 5.34 14.49 -8.61
CA THR A 29 5.41 13.02 -8.42
C THR A 29 4.44 12.25 -9.31
N ASP A 30 3.70 12.92 -10.20
CA ASP A 30 2.79 12.27 -11.15
C ASP A 30 3.57 11.33 -12.07
N GLY A 31 3.13 10.08 -12.14
CA GLY A 31 3.88 9.02 -12.79
C GLY A 31 3.17 7.67 -12.77
N ASP A 32 3.77 6.71 -13.46
CA ASP A 32 3.36 5.32 -13.45
C ASP A 32 3.93 4.61 -12.22
N LEU A 33 3.17 3.71 -11.60
CA LEU A 33 3.61 2.82 -10.51
C LEU A 33 3.19 1.38 -10.78
N TRP A 34 4.12 0.42 -10.60
CA TRP A 34 3.81 -1.01 -10.63
C TRP A 34 4.75 -1.83 -9.75
N LEU A 35 4.26 -2.96 -9.25
CA LEU A 35 5.04 -3.88 -8.41
C LEU A 35 5.20 -5.21 -9.12
N ASN A 36 6.44 -5.69 -9.25
CA ASN A 36 6.75 -7.01 -9.75
C ASN A 36 6.96 -7.97 -8.57
N LEU A 37 6.07 -8.94 -8.43
CA LEU A 37 6.05 -9.95 -7.38
C LEU A 37 6.04 -11.36 -8.02
N ALA A 38 7.23 -11.95 -8.13
CA ALA A 38 7.46 -13.14 -8.97
C ALA A 38 6.94 -12.93 -10.40
N ASP A 39 6.01 -13.77 -10.86
CA ASP A 39 5.45 -13.73 -12.21
C ASP A 39 4.22 -12.80 -12.34
N SER A 40 3.90 -12.04 -11.27
CA SER A 40 2.76 -11.11 -11.24
C SER A 40 3.21 -9.66 -11.25
N THR A 41 2.51 -8.83 -12.03
CA THR A 41 2.66 -7.37 -12.03
C THR A 41 1.40 -6.71 -11.48
N LEU A 42 1.50 -6.16 -10.28
CA LEU A 42 0.41 -5.41 -9.65
C LEU A 42 0.36 -4.00 -10.23
N TYR A 43 -0.85 -3.42 -10.25
CA TYR A 43 -1.16 -2.12 -10.86
C TYR A 43 -0.98 -2.06 -12.38
N GLU A 44 -0.97 -3.21 -13.05
CA GLU A 44 -1.08 -3.29 -14.50
C GLU A 44 -2.53 -3.58 -14.91
N TYR A 45 -3.14 -2.64 -15.63
CA TYR A 45 -4.48 -2.76 -16.17
C TYR A 45 -4.54 -3.82 -17.26
N SER A 46 -5.66 -4.55 -17.31
CA SER A 46 -5.95 -5.44 -18.43
C SER A 46 -6.14 -4.64 -19.72
N LYS A 47 -5.96 -5.30 -20.88
CA LYS A 47 -6.20 -4.67 -22.19
C LYS A 47 -7.64 -4.15 -22.33
N ASP A 48 -8.60 -4.89 -21.80
CA ASP A 48 -10.01 -4.51 -21.85
C ASP A 48 -10.29 -3.30 -20.94
N ALA A 49 -9.65 -3.24 -19.77
CA ALA A 49 -9.71 -2.07 -18.90
C ALA A 49 -9.10 -0.82 -19.56
N LEU A 50 -7.94 -0.95 -20.22
CA LEU A 50 -7.32 0.17 -20.92
C LEU A 50 -8.23 0.72 -22.03
N LYS A 51 -8.84 -0.17 -22.82
CA LYS A 51 -9.80 0.21 -23.85
C LYS A 51 -11.04 0.88 -23.25
N TYR A 52 -11.52 0.39 -22.11
CA TYR A 52 -12.67 0.96 -21.40
C TYR A 52 -12.39 2.39 -20.90
N PHE A 53 -11.19 2.66 -20.39
CA PHE A 53 -10.79 3.98 -19.89
C PHE A 53 -10.22 4.93 -20.96
N GLY A 54 -10.27 4.57 -22.24
CA GLY A 54 -9.89 5.45 -23.35
C GLY A 54 -8.43 5.35 -23.80
N ASP A 55 -7.87 4.14 -23.83
CA ASP A 55 -6.54 3.82 -24.39
C ASP A 55 -5.41 4.68 -23.81
N LYS A 56 -5.17 4.54 -22.49
CA LYS A 56 -4.04 5.19 -21.80
C LYS A 56 -2.70 4.87 -22.48
N LYS A 57 -1.76 5.82 -22.42
CA LYS A 57 -0.40 5.69 -22.98
C LYS A 57 0.38 4.51 -22.38
N THR A 58 0.14 4.19 -21.11
CA THR A 58 0.81 3.14 -20.36
C THR A 58 -0.23 2.21 -19.74
N PRO A 59 0.13 0.94 -19.49
CA PRO A 59 -0.78 -0.01 -18.87
C PRO A 59 -0.83 0.13 -17.35
N TYR A 60 -0.08 1.06 -16.75
CA TYR A 60 0.12 1.14 -15.31
C TYR A 60 -0.79 2.17 -14.66
N ASN A 61 -0.92 2.08 -13.34
CA ASN A 61 -1.59 3.10 -12.54
C ASN A 61 -0.82 4.42 -12.63
N ASP A 62 -1.46 5.46 -13.15
CA ASP A 62 -0.92 6.82 -13.26
C ASP A 62 -1.50 7.72 -12.17
N TYR A 63 -0.75 7.90 -11.09
CA TYR A 63 -1.17 8.68 -9.93
C TYR A 63 0.06 9.24 -9.20
N PRO A 64 -0.04 10.35 -8.44
CA PRO A 64 1.08 10.89 -7.67
C PRO A 64 1.72 9.82 -6.78
N ILE A 65 2.95 9.43 -7.12
CA ILE A 65 3.68 8.31 -6.50
C ILE A 65 3.89 8.56 -5.00
N VAL A 66 3.96 9.83 -4.57
CA VAL A 66 4.02 10.18 -3.15
C VAL A 66 2.89 9.57 -2.33
N ARG A 67 1.69 9.38 -2.88
CA ARG A 67 0.58 8.75 -2.15
C ARG A 67 0.88 7.30 -1.79
N PHE A 68 1.48 6.56 -2.72
CA PHE A 68 1.98 5.24 -2.43
C PHE A 68 3.09 5.27 -1.37
N ILE A 69 4.05 6.19 -1.48
CA ILE A 69 5.17 6.29 -0.53
C ILE A 69 4.64 6.59 0.88
N GLU A 70 3.82 7.64 1.02
CA GLU A 70 3.23 8.06 2.30
C GLU A 70 2.47 6.92 2.98
N ASP A 71 1.70 6.14 2.24
CA ASP A 71 0.92 5.04 2.81
C ASP A 71 1.77 3.80 3.06
N PHE A 72 2.75 3.51 2.19
CA PHE A 72 3.61 2.34 2.35
C PHE A 72 4.58 2.47 3.50
N THR A 73 5.20 3.64 3.70
CA THR A 73 6.15 3.85 4.80
C THR A 73 5.48 3.82 6.18
N LYS A 74 4.21 4.21 6.29
CA LYS A 74 3.40 4.05 7.53
C LYS A 74 3.34 2.60 8.01
N LEU A 75 3.44 1.63 7.09
CA LEU A 75 3.39 0.21 7.41
C LEU A 75 4.72 -0.31 8.00
N PHE A 76 5.84 0.39 7.82
CA PHE A 76 7.17 -0.12 8.15
C PHE A 76 7.30 -0.52 9.61
N ASN A 77 6.66 0.23 10.51
CA ASN A 77 6.69 -0.09 11.94
C ASN A 77 5.96 -1.40 12.28
N ALA A 78 4.93 -1.79 11.53
CA ALA A 78 4.25 -3.08 11.69
C ALA A 78 4.97 -4.21 10.94
N ILE A 79 5.49 -3.92 9.75
CA ILE A 79 6.23 -4.89 8.91
C ILE A 79 7.52 -5.35 9.59
N LYS A 80 8.25 -4.44 10.26
CA LYS A 80 9.51 -4.80 10.95
C LYS A 80 9.30 -5.81 12.08
N GLU A 81 8.12 -5.85 12.69
CA GLU A 81 7.81 -6.82 13.75
C GLU A 81 7.69 -8.22 13.14
N SER A 82 8.56 -9.13 13.60
CA SER A 82 8.43 -10.55 13.28
C SER A 82 7.18 -11.13 13.93
N ILE A 83 6.26 -11.63 13.11
CA ILE A 83 5.06 -12.33 13.52
C ILE A 83 5.45 -13.72 14.05
N PRO A 84 4.81 -14.22 15.14
CA PRO A 84 4.98 -15.59 15.61
C PRO A 84 4.66 -16.62 14.52
N HIS A 85 5.38 -17.75 14.53
CA HIS A 85 5.30 -18.73 13.46
C HIS A 85 3.88 -19.30 13.25
N ASP A 86 3.18 -19.57 14.35
CA ASP A 86 1.79 -20.07 14.36
C ASP A 86 0.79 -19.10 13.71
N ILE A 87 0.99 -17.79 13.89
CA ILE A 87 0.18 -16.76 13.24
C ILE A 87 0.63 -16.57 11.79
N TYR A 88 1.93 -16.61 11.54
CA TYR A 88 2.49 -16.48 10.19
C TYR A 88 1.97 -17.57 9.24
N GLN A 89 1.79 -18.80 9.71
CA GLN A 89 1.20 -19.89 8.91
C GLN A 89 -0.20 -19.54 8.38
N LYS A 90 -0.99 -18.73 9.10
CA LYS A 90 -2.34 -18.31 8.66
C LYS A 90 -2.31 -17.43 7.43
N THR A 91 -1.21 -16.73 7.21
CA THR A 91 -1.04 -15.88 6.01
C THR A 91 -0.89 -16.70 4.72
N GLU A 92 -0.77 -18.03 4.80
CA GLU A 92 -0.91 -18.89 3.63
C GLU A 92 -2.34 -18.86 3.10
N ASN A 93 -3.35 -18.84 3.97
CA ASN A 93 -4.74 -18.73 3.58
C ASN A 93 -5.40 -17.57 4.36
N LEU A 94 -4.88 -16.36 4.10
CA LEU A 94 -5.30 -15.17 4.83
C LEU A 94 -6.80 -14.89 4.63
N SER A 95 -7.30 -15.08 3.42
CA SER A 95 -8.73 -14.89 3.11
C SER A 95 -9.60 -15.79 3.97
N GLN A 96 -9.27 -17.08 4.13
CA GLN A 96 -10.03 -17.99 5.00
C GLN A 96 -10.04 -17.52 6.46
N PHE A 97 -8.89 -17.05 6.99
CA PHE A 97 -8.84 -16.50 8.34
C PHE A 97 -9.74 -15.27 8.49
N LEU A 98 -9.71 -14.36 7.50
CA LEU A 98 -10.55 -13.18 7.49
C LEU A 98 -12.03 -13.54 7.35
N ASP A 99 -12.39 -14.49 6.49
CA ASP A 99 -13.77 -14.97 6.32
C ASP A 99 -14.32 -15.55 7.63
N ASP A 100 -13.52 -16.34 8.35
CA ASP A 100 -13.93 -16.89 9.64
C ASP A 100 -14.05 -15.79 10.71
N ALA A 101 -13.16 -14.80 10.69
CA ALA A 101 -13.30 -13.63 11.56
C ALA A 101 -14.58 -12.82 11.25
N HIS A 102 -14.91 -12.62 9.97
CA HIS A 102 -16.15 -11.93 9.57
C HIS A 102 -17.40 -12.73 9.98
N LYS A 103 -17.42 -14.06 9.78
CA LYS A 103 -18.53 -14.89 10.31
C LYS A 103 -18.67 -14.74 11.82
N TRP A 104 -17.55 -14.67 12.53
CA TRP A 104 -17.56 -14.49 13.98
C TRP A 104 -18.08 -13.12 14.40
N LEU A 105 -17.83 -12.08 13.59
CA LEU A 105 -18.48 -10.78 13.72
C LEU A 105 -19.99 -10.91 13.52
N ASP A 106 -20.44 -11.46 12.39
CA ASP A 106 -21.88 -11.62 12.09
C ASP A 106 -22.64 -12.41 13.18
N MET A 107 -21.98 -13.35 13.85
CA MET A 107 -22.58 -14.18 14.90
C MET A 107 -22.71 -13.49 16.26
N ASN A 108 -21.99 -12.40 16.49
CA ASN A 108 -21.87 -11.76 17.81
C ASN A 108 -22.19 -10.26 17.78
N ASP A 109 -22.13 -9.62 16.62
CA ASP A 109 -22.54 -8.24 16.42
C ASP A 109 -24.06 -8.18 16.22
N THR A 110 -24.78 -8.25 17.33
CA THR A 110 -26.26 -8.27 17.37
C THR A 110 -26.88 -6.88 17.45
N ASP A 111 -26.06 -5.83 17.54
CA ASP A 111 -26.53 -4.45 17.66
C ASP A 111 -26.80 -3.87 16.27
N GLU A 112 -27.90 -3.12 16.12
CA GLU A 112 -28.21 -2.39 14.88
C GLU A 112 -27.29 -1.17 14.68
N GLU A 113 -26.49 -0.82 15.70
CA GLU A 113 -25.52 0.28 15.64
C GLU A 113 -24.23 -0.17 14.97
N GLU A 114 -23.77 0.59 13.98
CA GLU A 114 -22.48 0.40 13.33
C GLU A 114 -21.40 0.60 14.41
N HIS A 115 -20.72 -0.51 14.79
CA HIS A 115 -19.63 -0.60 15.77
C HIS A 115 -20.01 -0.84 17.26
N SER A 116 -20.52 -2.04 17.57
CA SER A 116 -20.71 -2.51 18.94
C SER A 116 -19.42 -2.62 19.76
N ASP A 117 -19.55 -2.76 21.09
CA ASP A 117 -18.42 -3.07 21.99
C ASP A 117 -17.64 -4.30 21.51
N PHE A 118 -18.34 -5.28 20.92
CA PHE A 118 -17.71 -6.48 20.38
C PHE A 118 -16.78 -6.16 19.20
N TYR A 119 -17.19 -5.26 18.30
CA TYR A 119 -16.37 -4.83 17.18
C TYR A 119 -15.02 -4.30 17.66
N PHE A 120 -15.00 -3.33 18.59
CA PHE A 120 -13.76 -2.69 19.04
C PHE A 120 -12.93 -3.52 20.01
N GLU A 121 -13.55 -4.21 20.97
CA GLU A 121 -12.83 -4.89 22.04
C GLU A 121 -12.32 -6.28 21.66
N GLU A 122 -12.92 -6.88 20.62
CA GLU A 122 -12.66 -8.26 20.22
C GLU A 122 -12.33 -8.41 18.74
N TYR A 123 -13.25 -8.06 17.83
CA TYR A 123 -13.08 -8.30 16.40
C TYR A 123 -11.89 -7.52 15.82
N ASP A 124 -11.86 -6.19 15.99
CA ASP A 124 -10.76 -5.35 15.53
C ASP A 124 -9.43 -5.82 16.12
N ARG A 125 -9.42 -6.18 17.42
CA ARG A 125 -8.20 -6.69 18.06
C ARG A 125 -7.70 -8.01 17.48
N LEU A 126 -8.60 -8.90 17.08
CA LEU A 126 -8.27 -10.16 16.42
C LEU A 126 -7.64 -9.94 15.05
N ILE A 127 -8.20 -9.04 14.24
CA ILE A 127 -7.78 -8.85 12.85
C ILE A 127 -6.73 -7.74 12.68
N SER A 128 -6.52 -6.86 13.65
CA SER A 128 -5.73 -5.63 13.42
C SER A 128 -4.29 -5.85 12.97
N TRP A 129 -3.70 -6.99 13.30
CA TRP A 129 -2.36 -7.33 12.83
C TRP A 129 -2.30 -7.51 11.30
N THR A 130 -3.41 -7.80 10.64
CA THR A 130 -3.53 -7.91 9.18
C THR A 130 -3.53 -6.52 8.55
N TYR A 131 -4.53 -5.68 8.82
CA TYR A 131 -4.69 -4.38 8.16
C TYR A 131 -3.56 -3.39 8.52
N LYS A 132 -2.93 -3.51 9.70
CA LYS A 132 -1.74 -2.70 10.06
C LYS A 132 -0.52 -2.99 9.16
N ARG A 133 -0.56 -4.08 8.39
CA ARG A 133 0.49 -4.54 7.47
C ARG A 133 0.01 -4.55 6.02
N SER A 134 -1.18 -4.01 5.77
CA SER A 134 -1.80 -3.98 4.45
C SER A 134 -1.76 -2.56 3.89
N LEU A 135 -1.36 -2.44 2.63
CA LEU A 135 -1.62 -1.25 1.84
C LEU A 135 -2.92 -1.48 1.08
N ASN A 136 -3.89 -0.59 1.29
CA ASN A 136 -5.06 -0.51 0.43
C ASN A 136 -4.84 0.57 -0.62
N SER A 137 -5.40 0.36 -1.82
CA SER A 137 -5.34 1.34 -2.90
C SER A 137 -6.68 2.07 -3.01
N GLY A 138 -7.20 2.57 -1.89
CA GLY A 138 -8.56 3.14 -1.82
C GLY A 138 -8.82 4.36 -2.73
N HIS A 139 -7.76 4.97 -3.27
CA HIS A 139 -7.86 6.00 -4.30
C HIS A 139 -8.22 5.45 -5.69
N LEU A 140 -8.17 4.13 -5.88
CA LEU A 140 -8.49 3.44 -7.12
C LEU A 140 -9.79 2.64 -6.96
N ILE A 141 -10.64 2.71 -7.99
CA ILE A 141 -11.76 1.77 -8.12
C ILE A 141 -11.16 0.36 -8.23
N GLY A 142 -11.53 -0.53 -7.32
CA GLY A 142 -11.06 -1.91 -7.32
C GLY A 142 -9.56 -2.08 -7.17
N GLY A 143 -8.85 -1.10 -6.58
CA GLY A 143 -7.41 -1.10 -6.50
C GLY A 143 -6.82 -2.34 -5.81
N PRO A 144 -5.64 -2.85 -6.24
CA PRO A 144 -4.98 -3.98 -5.59
C PRO A 144 -4.74 -3.70 -4.12
N GLN A 145 -4.96 -4.70 -3.28
CA GLN A 145 -4.53 -4.70 -1.89
C GLN A 145 -3.36 -5.65 -1.73
N PHE A 146 -2.35 -5.27 -0.95
CA PHE A 146 -1.29 -6.21 -0.59
C PHE A 146 -0.83 -6.03 0.85
N SER A 147 -0.35 -7.11 1.44
CA SER A 147 0.04 -7.19 2.84
C SER A 147 1.43 -7.80 2.97
N CYS A 148 2.22 -7.26 3.89
CA CYS A 148 3.62 -7.66 4.12
C CYS A 148 3.80 -8.24 5.54
N PHE A 149 4.03 -9.55 5.64
CA PHE A 149 4.11 -10.27 6.89
C PHE A 149 5.52 -10.82 7.13
N ARG A 150 6.25 -10.29 8.12
CA ARG A 150 7.60 -10.79 8.47
C ARG A 150 7.51 -11.98 9.42
N ASN A 151 8.34 -13.00 9.20
CA ASN A 151 8.63 -14.05 10.19
C ASN A 151 10.15 -14.27 10.20
N LYS A 152 10.81 -13.79 11.26
CA LYS A 152 12.27 -13.81 11.41
C LYS A 152 13.00 -13.16 10.23
N ASP A 153 13.65 -13.97 9.41
CA ASP A 153 14.53 -13.63 8.29
C ASP A 153 13.82 -13.70 6.93
N LYS A 154 12.52 -13.97 6.91
CA LYS A 154 11.70 -14.01 5.71
C LYS A 154 10.46 -13.14 5.83
N ILE A 155 9.90 -12.79 4.69
CA ILE A 155 8.66 -12.02 4.58
C ILE A 155 7.77 -12.62 3.52
N ARG A 156 6.47 -12.69 3.83
CA ARG A 156 5.43 -13.07 2.88
C ARG A 156 4.70 -11.82 2.42
N ILE A 157 4.60 -11.66 1.11
CA ILE A 157 3.77 -10.64 0.48
C ILE A 157 2.56 -11.36 -0.08
N VAL A 158 1.36 -10.98 0.36
CA VAL A 158 0.08 -11.53 -0.09
C VAL A 158 -0.67 -10.41 -0.78
N TRP A 159 -1.33 -10.66 -1.92
CA TRP A 159 -2.10 -9.64 -2.61
C TRP A 159 -3.42 -10.17 -3.16
N GLU A 160 -4.37 -9.24 -3.23
CA GLU A 160 -5.70 -9.41 -3.77
C GLU A 160 -5.90 -8.36 -4.88
N THR A 161 -6.23 -8.84 -6.08
CA THR A 161 -6.36 -8.02 -7.30
C THR A 161 -7.62 -8.35 -8.08
N GLU A 162 -8.42 -9.31 -7.61
CA GLU A 162 -9.63 -9.71 -8.31
C GLU A 162 -10.72 -8.65 -8.13
N TYR A 163 -10.90 -7.84 -9.18
CA TYR A 163 -11.97 -6.88 -9.28
C TYR A 163 -12.54 -6.91 -10.70
N GLU A 164 -13.86 -6.97 -10.77
CA GLU A 164 -14.63 -6.94 -12.01
C GLU A 164 -15.52 -5.69 -12.00
N LEU A 165 -15.41 -4.89 -13.05
CA LEU A 165 -16.32 -3.76 -13.28
C LEU A 165 -17.74 -4.28 -13.52
N GLU A 166 -18.75 -3.42 -13.35
CA GLU A 166 -20.17 -3.78 -13.54
C GLU A 166 -20.46 -4.37 -14.94
N ASN A 167 -19.63 -4.06 -15.94
CA ASN A 167 -19.73 -4.56 -17.30
C ASN A 167 -18.97 -5.87 -17.55
N GLY A 168 -18.47 -6.54 -16.51
CA GLY A 168 -17.75 -7.81 -16.61
C GLY A 168 -16.26 -7.69 -16.92
N ILE A 169 -15.71 -6.48 -17.01
CA ILE A 169 -14.28 -6.29 -17.32
C ILE A 169 -13.44 -6.52 -16.06
N LYS A 170 -12.51 -7.46 -16.15
CA LYS A 170 -11.47 -7.66 -15.13
C LYS A 170 -10.48 -6.52 -15.19
N LEU A 171 -10.31 -5.82 -14.07
CA LEU A 171 -9.56 -4.57 -14.06
C LEU A 171 -8.05 -4.78 -14.21
N TRP A 172 -7.49 -5.77 -13.50
CA TRP A 172 -6.05 -6.00 -13.39
C TRP A 172 -5.61 -7.27 -14.12
N THR A 173 -4.37 -7.28 -14.62
CA THR A 173 -3.76 -8.48 -15.21
C THR A 173 -3.41 -9.51 -14.14
N ALA A 174 -2.88 -9.05 -13.00
CA ALA A 174 -2.53 -9.90 -11.86
C ALA A 174 -3.76 -10.63 -11.28
N LYS A 175 -3.52 -11.86 -10.81
CA LYS A 175 -4.44 -12.64 -9.99
C LYS A 175 -4.00 -12.61 -8.54
N ASN A 176 -4.92 -12.94 -7.63
CA ASN A 176 -4.62 -13.12 -6.22
C ASN A 176 -3.42 -14.06 -6.05
N GLY A 177 -2.52 -13.74 -5.14
CA GLY A 177 -1.27 -14.48 -5.04
C GLY A 177 -0.47 -14.15 -3.79
N ARG A 178 0.65 -14.85 -3.67
CA ARG A 178 1.61 -14.65 -2.60
C ARG A 178 3.02 -15.04 -3.03
N ILE A 179 4.01 -14.38 -2.45
CA ILE A 179 5.42 -14.81 -2.50
C ILE A 179 6.01 -14.80 -1.11
N GLU A 180 7.03 -15.63 -0.92
CA GLU A 180 7.89 -15.60 0.26
C GLU A 180 9.31 -15.33 -0.21
N ILE A 181 9.94 -14.29 0.34
CA ILE A 181 11.30 -13.88 0.00
C ILE A 181 12.12 -13.68 1.28
N PRO A 182 13.46 -13.76 1.20
CA PRO A 182 14.32 -13.29 2.28
C PRO A 182 13.97 -11.84 2.66
N TYR A 183 13.89 -11.55 3.95
CA TYR A 183 13.60 -10.20 4.44
C TYR A 183 14.68 -9.20 4.01
N VAL A 184 15.92 -9.65 3.87
CA VAL A 184 17.01 -8.83 3.35
C VAL A 184 16.74 -8.35 1.90
N ASP A 185 16.18 -9.21 1.04
CA ASP A 185 15.87 -8.86 -0.35
C ASP A 185 14.72 -7.84 -0.43
N PHE A 186 13.76 -7.95 0.50
CA PHE A 186 12.69 -6.97 0.66
C PHE A 186 13.24 -5.60 1.09
N ILE A 187 14.15 -5.57 2.07
CA ILE A 187 14.82 -4.32 2.51
C ILE A 187 15.60 -3.69 1.35
N LEU A 188 16.40 -4.48 0.63
CA LEU A 188 17.18 -4.00 -0.50
C LEU A 188 16.29 -3.44 -1.61
N SER A 189 15.15 -4.09 -1.88
CA SER A 189 14.19 -3.60 -2.87
C SER A 189 13.58 -2.24 -2.50
N ILE A 190 13.35 -1.98 -1.21
CA ILE A 190 12.82 -0.69 -0.73
C ILE A 190 13.92 0.38 -0.76
N GLU A 191 15.14 0.01 -0.40
CA GLU A 191 16.31 0.90 -0.48
C GLU A 191 16.57 1.35 -1.92
N GLU A 192 16.57 0.40 -2.86
CA GLU A 192 16.74 0.67 -4.28
C GLU A 192 15.64 1.60 -4.80
N PHE A 193 14.38 1.32 -4.47
CA PHE A 193 13.26 2.18 -4.82
C PHE A 193 13.42 3.60 -4.26
N GLY A 194 13.75 3.73 -2.98
CA GLY A 194 13.96 5.04 -2.33
C GLY A 194 15.07 5.84 -3.01
N ASN A 195 16.23 5.22 -3.24
CA ASN A 195 17.35 5.86 -3.93
C ASN A 195 16.93 6.35 -5.32
N GLN A 196 16.34 5.48 -6.14
CA GLN A 196 15.93 5.82 -7.50
C GLN A 196 14.86 6.93 -7.52
N PHE A 197 13.87 6.85 -6.64
CA PHE A 197 12.78 7.82 -6.55
C PHE A 197 13.29 9.20 -6.16
N PHE A 198 14.09 9.31 -5.10
CA PHE A 198 14.59 10.62 -4.65
C PHE A 198 15.63 11.19 -5.61
N GLU A 199 16.43 10.37 -6.28
CA GLU A 199 17.31 10.82 -7.36
C GLU A 199 16.49 11.38 -8.55
N SER A 200 15.46 10.67 -9.02
CA SER A 200 14.60 11.15 -10.09
C SER A 200 13.80 12.39 -9.69
N MET A 201 13.35 12.47 -8.43
CA MET A 201 12.65 13.66 -7.91
C MET A 201 13.58 14.87 -7.78
N LYS A 202 14.84 14.66 -7.45
CA LYS A 202 15.83 15.74 -7.44
C LYS A 202 15.96 16.36 -8.83
N GLU A 203 16.07 15.54 -9.87
CA GLU A 203 16.09 16.02 -11.26
C GLU A 203 14.81 16.79 -11.62
N GLN A 204 13.64 16.29 -11.22
CA GLN A 204 12.37 16.99 -11.43
C GLN A 204 12.32 18.34 -10.72
N VAL A 205 12.80 18.42 -9.49
CA VAL A 205 12.85 19.66 -8.71
C VAL A 205 13.83 20.65 -9.35
N ASP A 206 14.99 20.20 -9.79
CA ASP A 206 15.98 21.05 -10.47
C ASP A 206 15.39 21.62 -11.78
N LEU A 207 14.68 20.80 -12.56
CA LEU A 207 13.96 21.24 -13.76
C LEU A 207 12.83 22.22 -13.41
N ALA A 208 12.05 21.95 -12.36
CA ALA A 208 10.96 22.82 -11.90
C ALA A 208 11.47 24.20 -11.49
N VAL A 209 12.62 24.26 -10.81
CA VAL A 209 13.25 25.50 -10.38
C VAL A 209 13.75 26.31 -11.57
N GLN A 210 14.25 25.66 -12.62
CA GLN A 210 14.74 26.35 -13.83
C GLN A 210 13.63 26.77 -14.79
N LYS A 211 12.51 26.03 -14.82
CA LYS A 211 11.39 26.27 -15.73
C LYS A 211 10.72 27.64 -15.49
N ASP A 212 10.31 28.27 -16.59
CA ASP A 212 9.40 29.40 -16.60
C ASP A 212 7.95 28.88 -16.60
N TRP A 213 7.25 29.13 -15.49
CA TRP A 213 5.90 28.62 -15.24
C TRP A 213 4.79 29.56 -15.72
N LYS A 214 5.15 30.73 -16.27
CA LYS A 214 4.21 31.76 -16.74
C LYS A 214 3.18 32.12 -15.67
N GLU A 215 1.93 31.73 -15.85
CA GLU A 215 0.79 32.03 -14.97
C GLU A 215 0.61 31.02 -13.84
N ILE A 216 1.33 29.88 -13.89
CA ILE A 216 1.27 28.85 -12.85
C ILE A 216 2.09 29.30 -11.65
N GLN A 217 1.44 29.37 -10.48
CA GLN A 217 2.10 29.70 -9.23
C GLN A 217 2.95 28.53 -8.75
N ILE A 218 4.18 28.82 -8.34
CA ILE A 218 5.10 27.83 -7.79
C ILE A 218 6.06 28.51 -6.82
N ASP A 219 6.22 27.90 -5.64
CA ASP A 219 7.22 28.33 -4.67
C ASP A 219 8.48 27.47 -4.85
N LYS A 220 9.46 28.01 -5.57
CA LYS A 220 10.69 27.30 -5.93
C LYS A 220 11.59 27.04 -4.72
N GLU A 221 11.60 27.93 -3.74
CA GLU A 221 12.37 27.74 -2.51
C GLU A 221 11.74 26.61 -1.70
N ARG A 222 10.40 26.65 -1.54
CA ARG A 222 9.68 25.59 -0.84
C ARG A 222 9.81 24.23 -1.51
N LEU A 223 9.88 24.15 -2.84
CA LEU A 223 10.12 22.87 -3.54
C LEU A 223 11.43 22.20 -3.12
N ILE A 224 12.50 22.99 -3.02
CA ILE A 224 13.82 22.49 -2.63
C ILE A 224 13.82 22.03 -1.17
N GLU A 225 13.15 22.78 -0.30
CA GLU A 225 13.00 22.43 1.12
C GLU A 225 12.16 21.17 1.30
N GLU A 226 10.98 21.12 0.70
CA GLU A 226 10.08 19.97 0.79
C GLU A 226 10.76 18.71 0.25
N HIS A 227 11.52 18.79 -0.85
CA HIS A 227 12.25 17.63 -1.36
C HIS A 227 13.19 17.02 -0.32
N LYS A 228 13.97 17.86 0.38
CA LYS A 228 14.89 17.42 1.43
C LYS A 228 14.15 16.84 2.63
N GLU A 229 13.04 17.47 3.04
CA GLU A 229 12.19 16.98 4.12
C GLU A 229 11.62 15.60 3.79
N ARG A 230 11.03 15.42 2.61
CA ARG A 230 10.45 14.14 2.18
C ARG A 230 11.48 13.03 2.05
N GLU A 231 12.67 13.36 1.55
CA GLU A 231 13.79 12.41 1.49
C GLU A 231 14.23 11.98 2.90
N SER A 232 14.41 12.96 3.81
CA SER A 232 14.76 12.67 5.21
C SER A 232 13.71 11.80 5.89
N ASP A 233 12.42 12.16 5.77
CA ASP A 233 11.30 11.44 6.37
C ASP A 233 11.23 9.98 5.89
N PHE A 234 11.49 9.73 4.60
CA PHE A 234 11.55 8.38 4.07
C PHE A 234 12.69 7.58 4.68
N TRP A 235 13.91 8.15 4.72
CA TRP A 235 15.08 7.44 5.23
C TRP A 235 15.01 7.20 6.74
N GLU A 236 14.41 8.12 7.50
CA GLU A 236 14.12 7.91 8.91
C GLU A 236 13.17 6.74 9.13
N GLN A 237 12.08 6.65 8.36
CA GLN A 237 11.13 5.53 8.42
C GLN A 237 11.79 4.22 7.98
N PHE A 238 12.58 4.25 6.90
CA PHE A 238 13.30 3.08 6.39
C PHE A 238 14.32 2.55 7.40
N ALA A 239 15.02 3.43 8.12
CA ALA A 239 15.93 3.01 9.20
C ALA A 239 15.20 2.21 10.28
N GLN A 240 13.92 2.52 10.56
CA GLN A 240 13.11 1.71 11.48
C GLN A 240 12.86 0.30 10.95
N LEU A 241 12.71 0.13 9.65
CA LEU A 241 12.46 -1.16 9.00
C LEU A 241 13.65 -2.12 9.13
N LYS A 242 14.88 -1.58 9.14
CA LYS A 242 16.13 -2.34 9.35
C LYS A 242 16.33 -2.80 10.81
N ASN A 243 15.72 -2.12 11.77
CA ASN A 243 15.93 -2.41 13.19
C ASN A 243 15.14 -3.64 13.65
N ASN A 244 15.82 -4.56 14.34
CA ASN A 244 15.16 -5.69 15.03
C ASN A 244 14.55 -5.19 16.34
N SER A 245 13.25 -4.89 16.34
CA SER A 245 12.51 -4.53 17.55
C SER A 245 11.52 -5.62 17.94
N THR A 246 11.34 -5.85 19.24
CA THR A 246 10.12 -6.47 19.76
C THR A 246 8.96 -5.55 19.41
N GLY A 247 7.99 -6.04 18.64
CA GLY A 247 6.86 -5.21 18.24
C GLY A 247 5.86 -5.00 19.37
N LYS A 248 4.84 -4.18 19.10
CA LYS A 248 3.82 -3.79 20.07
C LYS A 248 2.59 -4.70 20.06
N THR A 249 2.55 -5.68 19.17
CA THR A 249 1.36 -6.51 18.97
C THR A 249 1.22 -7.51 20.12
N ASN A 250 0.06 -7.55 20.77
CA ASN A 250 -0.25 -8.52 21.82
C ASN A 250 -0.67 -9.86 21.21
N TRP A 251 0.31 -10.65 20.81
CA TRP A 251 0.08 -11.96 20.19
C TRP A 251 -0.63 -12.97 21.11
N GLU A 252 -0.48 -12.86 22.43
CA GLU A 252 -1.21 -13.71 23.38
C GLU A 252 -2.72 -13.41 23.35
N ARG A 253 -3.09 -12.12 23.28
CA ARG A 253 -4.49 -11.72 23.15
C ARG A 253 -5.08 -12.19 21.82
N ILE A 254 -4.33 -12.05 20.72
CA ILE A 254 -4.77 -12.54 19.40
C ILE A 254 -5.04 -14.05 19.44
N ARG A 255 -4.15 -14.85 20.02
CA ARG A 255 -4.37 -16.30 20.18
C ARG A 255 -5.61 -16.62 21.00
N LYS A 256 -5.82 -15.92 22.13
CA LYS A 256 -7.02 -16.12 22.97
C LYS A 256 -8.32 -15.81 22.22
N LEU A 257 -8.33 -14.72 21.44
CA LEU A 257 -9.48 -14.33 20.62
C LEU A 257 -9.72 -15.35 19.50
N GLU A 258 -8.67 -15.81 18.85
CA GLU A 258 -8.76 -16.83 17.82
C GLU A 258 -9.28 -18.17 18.37
N ASP A 259 -8.77 -18.64 19.51
CA ASP A 259 -9.25 -19.88 20.14
C ASP A 259 -10.75 -19.79 20.45
N ARG A 260 -11.19 -18.61 20.91
CA ARG A 260 -12.60 -18.32 21.15
C ARG A 260 -13.41 -18.34 19.85
N MET A 261 -12.98 -17.60 18.83
CA MET A 261 -13.58 -17.58 17.49
C MET A 261 -13.78 -19.01 16.96
N ASN A 262 -12.72 -19.80 16.94
CA ASN A 262 -12.74 -21.17 16.44
C ASN A 262 -13.68 -22.08 17.25
N LYS A 263 -13.75 -21.90 18.56
CA LYS A 263 -14.68 -22.64 19.42
C LYS A 263 -16.13 -22.28 19.11
N GLU A 264 -16.43 -20.98 19.01
CA GLU A 264 -17.78 -20.48 18.79
C GLU A 264 -18.33 -20.85 17.42
N ILE A 265 -17.53 -20.67 16.35
CA ILE A 265 -17.90 -21.09 14.98
C ILE A 265 -18.25 -22.58 14.97
N LYS A 266 -17.44 -23.44 15.60
CA LYS A 266 -17.72 -24.89 15.66
C LYS A 266 -18.97 -25.27 16.45
N THR A 267 -19.36 -24.46 17.43
CA THR A 267 -20.53 -24.76 18.28
C THR A 267 -21.84 -24.18 17.77
N LYS A 268 -21.78 -23.14 16.94
CA LYS A 268 -22.94 -22.41 16.43
C LYS A 268 -23.20 -22.64 14.93
N ALA A 269 -22.25 -23.25 14.19
CA ALA A 269 -22.45 -23.77 12.84
C ALA A 269 -23.17 -25.13 12.87
#